data_AF-A0A350IGR7-F1
#
_entry.id   AF-A0A350IGR7-F1
#
_cell.length_a   1.000
_cell.length_b   1.000
_cell.length_c   1.000
_cell.angle_alpha   90.00
_cell.angle_beta   90.00
_cell.angle_gamma   90.00
#
_symmetry.space_group_name_H-M   'P 1'
#
loop_
_entity.id
_entity.type
_entity.pdbx_description
1 polymer ?
#
loop_
_entity_poly.entity_id
_entity_poly.type
_entity_poly.pdbx_seq_one_letter_code
_entity_poly.pdbx_strand_id
1 'polypeptide(L)'
;DDDGNKLTTVEYSYWLYKQGYTIAQIAEKRGLNPVTIEGHLARYVATGDIDVHDFIYGDTLEKVEAYLAGHSDEKALKPIYEYFDSKISYGALRMAIAAIRKE
;
A
#
# COMPACT_ATOMS: atom_id res chain seq x y z
N ASP A 1 -31.35 -7.39 -4.17
CA ASP A 1 -30.90 -6.82 -2.89
C ASP A 1 -29.87 -5.75 -3.25
N ASP A 2 -30.15 -4.46 -3.45
CA ASP A 2 -31.11 -3.47 -2.92
C ASP A 2 -31.07 -3.23 -1.39
N ASP A 3 -29.86 -3.31 -0.84
CA ASP A 3 -29.46 -2.54 0.34
C ASP A 3 -28.34 -1.59 -0.11
N GLY A 4 -28.63 -0.29 -0.15
CA GLY A 4 -27.85 0.75 -0.83
C GLY A 4 -26.48 1.10 -0.24
N ASN A 5 -25.63 0.13 0.08
CA ASN A 5 -24.25 0.37 0.50
C ASN A 5 -23.25 0.00 -0.61
N LYS A 6 -22.98 0.96 -1.49
CA LYS A 6 -21.97 0.80 -2.54
C LYS A 6 -20.59 0.86 -1.91
N LEU A 7 -19.79 -0.20 -2.06
CA LEU A 7 -18.39 -0.22 -1.65
C LEU A 7 -17.67 1.04 -2.16
N THR A 8 -16.91 1.69 -1.29
CA THR A 8 -15.98 2.74 -1.69
C THR A 8 -14.92 2.18 -2.64
N THR A 9 -14.21 3.08 -3.33
CA THR A 9 -13.11 2.68 -4.22
C THR A 9 -12.02 1.86 -3.51
N VAL A 10 -11.80 2.14 -2.23
CA VAL A 10 -10.83 1.46 -1.38
C VAL A 10 -11.34 0.06 -1.02
N GLU A 11 -12.57 -0.02 -0.49
CA GLU A 11 -13.20 -1.30 -0.13
C GLU A 11 -13.37 -2.23 -1.33
N TYR A 12 -13.68 -1.70 -2.51
CA TYR A 12 -13.78 -2.53 -3.70
C TYR A 12 -12.43 -3.11 -4.16
N SER A 13 -11.33 -2.37 -3.96
CA SER A 13 -9.97 -2.90 -4.21
C SER A 13 -9.64 -4.04 -3.27
N TYR A 14 -9.96 -3.85 -1.99
CA TYR A 14 -9.71 -4.85 -0.96
C TYR A 14 -10.58 -6.09 -1.14
N TRP A 15 -11.87 -5.91 -1.47
CA TRP A 15 -12.76 -7.01 -1.76
C TRP A 15 -12.20 -7.90 -2.88
N LEU A 16 -11.73 -7.30 -3.99
CA LEU A 16 -11.07 -8.04 -5.07
C LEU A 16 -9.77 -8.72 -4.61
N TYR A 17 -8.95 -8.04 -3.79
CA TYR A 17 -7.76 -8.66 -3.20
C TYR A 17 -8.10 -9.92 -2.39
N LYS A 18 -9.14 -9.88 -1.57
CA LYS A 18 -9.62 -11.03 -0.79
C LYS A 18 -10.19 -12.16 -1.65
N GLN A 19 -10.55 -11.90 -2.91
CA GLN A 19 -10.88 -12.95 -3.89
C GLN A 19 -9.64 -13.59 -4.53
N GLY A 20 -8.43 -13.20 -4.15
CA GLY A 20 -7.17 -13.75 -4.66
C GLY A 20 -6.64 -13.08 -5.93
N TYR A 21 -7.21 -11.95 -6.35
CA TYR A 21 -6.67 -11.19 -7.48
C TYR A 21 -5.38 -10.45 -7.08
N THR A 22 -4.39 -10.49 -7.96
CA THR A 22 -3.17 -9.69 -7.83
C THR A 22 -3.44 -8.21 -8.08
N ILE A 23 -2.56 -7.32 -7.60
CA ILE A 23 -2.64 -5.86 -7.83
C ILE A 23 -2.83 -5.54 -9.31
N ALA A 24 -2.07 -6.19 -10.20
CA ALA A 24 -2.15 -5.97 -11.65
C ALA A 24 -3.54 -6.35 -12.22
N GLN A 25 -4.09 -7.49 -11.79
CA GLN A 25 -5.43 -7.92 -12.21
C GLN A 25 -6.53 -6.99 -11.66
N ILE A 26 -6.39 -6.52 -10.43
CA ILE A 26 -7.32 -5.55 -9.84
C ILE A 26 -7.25 -4.23 -10.62
N ALA A 27 -6.05 -3.76 -10.93
CA ALA A 27 -5.83 -2.54 -11.71
C ALA A 27 -6.49 -2.62 -13.09
N GLU A 28 -6.27 -3.73 -13.81
CA GLU A 28 -6.90 -4.01 -15.10
C GLU A 28 -8.43 -4.03 -14.99
N LYS A 29 -8.99 -4.84 -14.07
CA LYS A 29 -10.45 -4.95 -13.88
C LYS A 29 -11.14 -3.63 -13.55
N ARG A 30 -10.42 -2.74 -12.86
CA ARG A 30 -10.95 -1.45 -12.41
C ARG A 30 -10.62 -0.30 -13.35
N GLY A 31 -9.79 -0.52 -14.39
CA GLY A 31 -9.30 0.53 -15.27
C GLY A 31 -8.46 1.59 -14.52
N LEU A 32 -7.67 1.16 -13.53
CA LEU A 32 -6.84 2.03 -12.69
C LEU A 32 -5.36 1.68 -12.84
N ASN A 33 -4.48 2.58 -12.38
CA ASN A 33 -3.05 2.30 -12.31
C ASN A 33 -2.74 1.37 -11.11
N PRO A 34 -1.84 0.39 -11.23
CA PRO A 34 -1.37 -0.45 -10.11
C PRO A 34 -0.98 0.34 -8.86
N VAL A 35 -0.31 1.49 -9.01
CA VAL A 35 0.10 2.35 -7.88
C VAL A 35 -1.11 2.92 -7.12
N THR A 36 -2.23 3.12 -7.81
CA THR A 36 -3.50 3.52 -7.17
C THR A 36 -4.08 2.38 -6.34
N ILE A 37 -4.00 1.14 -6.84
CA ILE A 37 -4.46 -0.05 -6.11
C ILE A 37 -3.59 -0.30 -4.88
N GLU A 38 -2.27 -0.23 -5.01
CA GLU A 38 -1.32 -0.30 -3.87
C GLU A 38 -1.68 0.75 -2.81
N GLY A 39 -1.96 1.99 -3.23
CA GLY A 39 -2.38 3.05 -2.31
C GLY A 39 -3.71 2.79 -1.60
N HIS A 40 -4.65 2.09 -2.23
CA HIS A 40 -5.88 1.64 -1.56
C HIS A 40 -5.59 0.52 -0.56
N LEU A 41 -4.80 -0.49 -0.94
CA LEU A 41 -4.48 -1.63 -0.08
C LEU A 41 -3.60 -1.24 1.11
N ALA A 42 -2.81 -0.17 1.01
CA ALA A 42 -2.03 0.37 2.12
C ALA A 42 -2.86 0.68 3.37
N ARG A 43 -4.15 1.04 3.23
CA ARG A 43 -5.03 1.24 4.40
C ARG A 43 -5.29 -0.05 5.17
N TYR A 44 -5.44 -1.16 4.47
CA TYR A 44 -5.65 -2.47 5.07
C TYR A 44 -4.35 -3.11 5.56
N VAL A 45 -3.20 -2.64 5.04
CA VAL A 45 -1.90 -2.93 5.65
C VAL A 45 -1.77 -2.21 7.00
N ALA A 46 -2.20 -0.94 7.09
CA ALA A 46 -2.16 -0.18 8.35
C ALA A 46 -2.97 -0.83 9.47
N THR A 47 -4.12 -1.42 9.14
CA THR A 47 -5.00 -2.13 10.09
C THR A 47 -4.56 -3.57 10.38
N GLY A 48 -3.60 -4.11 9.62
CA GLY A 48 -3.15 -5.51 9.72
C GLY A 48 -4.07 -6.52 9.03
N ASP A 49 -5.07 -6.08 8.28
CA ASP A 49 -5.96 -6.93 7.45
C ASP A 49 -5.22 -7.55 6.25
N ILE A 50 -4.14 -6.92 5.80
CA ILE A 50 -3.23 -7.43 4.78
C ILE A 50 -1.81 -7.45 5.33
N ASP A 51 -1.11 -8.56 5.12
CA ASP A 51 0.31 -8.64 5.44
C ASP A 51 1.12 -7.84 4.42
N VAL A 52 1.93 -6.90 4.89
CA VAL A 52 2.81 -6.11 4.00
C VAL A 52 3.81 -6.98 3.25
N HIS A 53 4.15 -8.15 3.79
CA HIS A 53 5.05 -9.12 3.17
C HIS A 53 4.46 -9.78 1.92
N ASP A 54 3.16 -9.60 1.65
CA ASP A 54 2.55 -9.96 0.36
C ASP A 54 3.08 -9.08 -0.79
N PHE A 55 3.65 -7.91 -0.49
CA PHE A 55 4.08 -6.92 -1.48
C PHE A 55 5.53 -6.46 -1.34
N ILE A 56 6.09 -6.50 -0.12
CA ILE A 56 7.39 -5.91 0.19
C ILE A 56 8.26 -6.94 0.89
N TYR A 57 9.45 -7.16 0.32
CA TYR A 57 10.46 -8.03 0.93
C TYR A 57 10.96 -7.45 2.25
N GLY A 58 11.31 -8.34 3.19
CA GLY A 58 11.78 -7.96 4.53
C GLY A 58 12.95 -6.98 4.50
N ASP A 59 13.95 -7.19 3.64
CA ASP A 59 15.11 -6.30 3.52
C ASP A 59 14.73 -4.87 3.10
N THR A 60 13.69 -4.74 2.27
CA THR A 60 13.19 -3.45 1.81
C THR A 60 12.41 -2.76 2.94
N LEU A 61 11.61 -3.52 3.69
CA LEU A 61 10.86 -3.01 4.83
C LEU A 61 11.81 -2.52 5.94
N GLU A 62 12.83 -3.30 6.30
CA GLU A 62 13.85 -2.93 7.29
C GLU A 62 14.58 -1.64 6.91
N LYS A 63 14.92 -1.46 5.62
CA LYS A 63 15.55 -0.23 5.15
C LYS A 63 14.63 0.99 5.28
N VAL A 64 13.33 0.84 4.96
CA VAL A 64 12.35 1.91 5.12
C VAL A 64 12.16 2.24 6.61
N GLU A 65 12.10 1.23 7.47
CA GLU A 65 12.01 1.41 8.92
C GLU A 65 13.21 2.18 9.48
N ALA A 66 14.43 1.80 9.09
CA ALA A 66 15.65 2.49 9.48
C ALA A 66 15.66 3.96 9.01
N TYR A 67 15.19 4.25 7.79
CA TYR A 67 15.05 5.62 7.31
C TYR A 67 14.09 6.43 8.19
N LEU A 68 12.91 5.87 8.48
CA LEU A 68 11.87 6.56 9.26
C LEU A 68 12.28 6.79 10.71
N ALA A 69 13.08 5.91 11.31
CA ALA A 69 13.62 6.08 12.66
C ALA A 69 14.53 7.32 12.77
N GLY A 70 15.26 7.66 11.70
CA GLY A 70 16.07 8.89 11.62
C GLY A 70 15.30 10.14 11.17
N HIS A 71 14.06 9.97 10.72
CA HIS A 71 13.24 11.02 10.09
C HIS A 71 11.77 10.92 10.58
N SER A 72 11.56 10.90 11.90
CA SER A 72 10.23 10.66 12.50
C SER A 72 9.15 11.64 12.04
N ASP A 73 9.54 12.89 11.74
CA ASP A 73 8.64 13.95 11.30
C ASP A 73 8.41 13.98 9.78
N GLU A 74 9.09 13.12 9.01
CA GLU A 74 8.94 13.05 7.55
C GLU A 74 7.55 12.51 7.20
N LYS A 75 6.78 13.33 6.48
CA LYS A 75 5.42 13.01 6.04
C LYS A 75 5.32 12.93 4.52
N ALA A 76 6.30 13.50 3.81
CA ALA A 76 6.30 13.49 2.36
C ALA A 76 6.90 12.18 1.85
N LEU A 77 6.30 11.62 0.81
CA LEU A 77 6.82 10.41 0.17
C LEU A 77 8.03 10.69 -0.73
N LYS A 78 8.12 11.91 -1.27
CA LYS A 78 9.15 12.27 -2.25
C LYS A 78 10.58 12.12 -1.70
N PRO A 79 10.92 12.62 -0.50
CA PRO A 79 12.28 12.45 0.05
C PRO A 79 12.65 10.99 0.27
N ILE A 80 11.69 10.17 0.74
CA ILE A 80 11.86 8.73 0.94
C ILE A 80 12.10 8.05 -0.41
N TYR A 81 11.30 8.37 -1.42
CA TYR A 81 11.42 7.85 -2.77
C TYR A 81 12.78 8.18 -3.41
N GLU A 82 13.25 9.43 -3.24
CA GLU A 82 14.56 9.86 -3.71
C GLU A 82 15.71 9.18 -2.96
N TYR A 83 15.58 8.99 -1.64
CA TYR A 83 16.55 8.25 -0.82
C TYR A 83 16.77 6.81 -1.32
N PHE A 84 15.71 6.16 -1.79
CA PHE A 84 15.76 4.81 -2.36
C PHE A 84 16.05 4.78 -3.87
N ASP A 85 16.73 5.79 -4.42
CA ASP A 85 17.06 5.94 -5.84
C ASP A 85 15.86 5.79 -6.79
N SER A 86 14.65 6.13 -6.33
CA SER A 86 13.41 5.93 -7.12
C SER A 86 13.12 4.46 -7.48
N LYS A 87 13.72 3.48 -6.79
CA LYS A 87 13.57 2.04 -7.10
C LYS A 87 12.32 1.40 -6.48
N ILE A 88 11.74 2.03 -5.47
CA ILE A 88 10.53 1.55 -4.77
C ILE A 88 9.36 2.40 -5.25
N SER A 89 8.28 1.79 -5.74
CA SER A 89 7.10 2.55 -6.20
C SER A 89 6.49 3.38 -5.05
N TYR A 90 5.81 4.47 -5.38
CA TYR A 90 5.08 5.26 -4.39
C TYR A 90 4.01 4.45 -3.63
N GLY A 91 3.39 3.46 -4.28
CA GLY A 91 2.40 2.61 -3.65
C GLY A 91 3.03 1.61 -2.68
N ALA A 92 4.14 0.98 -3.07
CA ALA A 92 4.94 0.14 -2.18
C ALA A 92 5.48 0.94 -0.98
N LEU A 93 6.01 2.14 -1.18
CA LEU A 93 6.41 3.00 -0.06
C LEU A 93 5.26 3.32 0.90
N ARG A 94 4.05 3.59 0.38
CA ARG A 94 2.87 3.80 1.22
C ARG A 94 2.52 2.55 2.05
N MET A 95 2.59 1.35 1.45
CA MET A 95 2.33 0.10 2.16
C MET A 95 3.38 -0.15 3.25
N ALA A 96 4.67 0.08 2.97
CA ALA A 96 5.73 -0.03 3.99
C ALA A 96 5.49 0.93 5.16
N ILE A 97 5.24 2.21 4.87
CA ILE A 97 4.99 3.23 5.90
C ILE A 97 3.76 2.88 6.72
N ALA A 98 2.68 2.41 6.07
CA ALA A 98 1.46 1.96 6.74
C ALA A 98 1.73 0.79 7.71
N ALA A 99 2.57 -0.17 7.30
CA ALA A 99 2.93 -1.30 8.15
C ALA A 99 3.78 -0.89 9.37
N ILE A 100 4.63 0.11 9.21
CA ILE A 100 5.55 0.59 10.26
C ILE A 100 4.82 1.52 11.25
N ARG A 101 4.02 2.46 10.74
CA ARG A 101 3.33 3.49 11.54
C ARG A 101 1.91 3.08 11.97
N LYS A 102 1.64 1.77 12.09
CA LYS A 102 0.32 1.16 12.35
C LYS A 102 -0.66 2.10 13.08
N GLU A 103 -1.86 2.24 12.53
CA GLU A 103 -2.93 3.07 13.12
C GLU A 103 -3.52 2.45 14.40
#